data_AF-A0AAV0M7E6-F1
#
_entry.id   AF-A0AAV0M7E6-F1
#
_cell.length_a   1.000
_cell.length_b   1.000
_cell.length_c   1.000
_cell.angle_alpha   90.00
_cell.angle_beta   90.00
_cell.angle_gamma   90.00
#
_symmetry.space_group_name_H-M   'P 1'
#
loop_
_entity.id
_entity.type
_entity.pdbx_description
1 polymer ?
#
loop_
_entity_poly.entity_id
_entity_poly.type
_entity_poly.pdbx_seq_one_letter_code
_entity_poly.pdbx_strand_id
1 'polypeptide(L)'
;MGMADNTGNDIVVYVSNTLGELPDHLLIEIFIRIPFVEWVQLACVRKQWADIFRGECLWQAAIIRTFPFAALTKRWPGPIPQGLSKRRYAALHVSKHIFGKIDEIVGHTYLFLREQLERSPVPPPSGILHGTIIGLQS
;
A
#
# COMPACT_ATOMS: atom_id res chain seq x y z
N MET A 1 -50.11 13.25 0.93
CA MET A 1 -49.50 13.00 -0.39
C MET A 1 -48.30 13.93 -0.51
N GLY A 2 -47.13 13.51 -0.02
CA GLY A 2 -45.93 14.37 0.00
C GLY A 2 -45.25 14.34 -1.36
N MET A 3 -45.12 15.50 -2.02
CA MET A 3 -44.17 15.66 -3.12
C MET A 3 -42.77 15.64 -2.51
N ALA A 4 -42.13 14.49 -2.55
CA ALA A 4 -40.72 14.38 -2.22
C ALA A 4 -39.88 15.06 -3.32
N ASP A 5 -38.81 15.68 -2.85
CA ASP A 5 -37.79 16.50 -3.48
C ASP A 5 -36.96 15.78 -4.56
N ASN A 6 -37.54 15.48 -5.72
CA ASN A 6 -36.80 14.86 -6.84
C ASN A 6 -35.64 15.74 -7.38
N THR A 7 -35.64 17.04 -7.06
CA THR A 7 -34.62 18.00 -7.49
C THR A 7 -33.20 17.63 -7.04
N GLY A 8 -33.04 17.01 -5.86
CA GLY A 8 -31.72 16.61 -5.36
C GLY A 8 -31.08 15.50 -6.19
N ASN A 9 -31.88 14.50 -6.59
CA ASN A 9 -31.40 13.39 -7.42
C ASN A 9 -31.03 13.85 -8.83
N ASP A 10 -31.83 14.75 -9.41
CA ASP A 10 -31.59 15.27 -10.76
C ASP A 10 -30.26 16.05 -10.84
N ILE A 11 -29.91 16.81 -9.78
CA ILE A 11 -28.62 17.52 -9.68
C ILE A 11 -27.46 16.53 -9.56
N VAL A 12 -27.58 15.49 -8.73
CA VAL A 12 -26.52 14.48 -8.53
C VAL A 12 -26.25 13.71 -9.82
N VAL A 13 -27.30 13.36 -10.58
CA VAL A 13 -27.17 12.71 -11.88
C VAL A 13 -26.51 13.65 -12.90
N TYR A 14 -26.91 14.91 -12.95
CA TYR A 14 -26.29 15.90 -13.84
C TYR A 14 -24.81 16.11 -13.56
N VAL A 15 -24.43 16.29 -12.29
CA VAL A 15 -23.03 16.45 -11.86
C VAL A 15 -22.21 15.18 -12.13
N SER A 16 -22.78 14.00 -11.90
CA SER A 16 -22.11 12.73 -12.21
C SER A 16 -21.90 12.55 -13.72
N ASN A 17 -22.81 13.09 -14.54
CA ASN A 17 -22.71 13.07 -15.98
C ASN A 17 -21.59 13.97 -16.48
N THR A 18 -21.57 15.24 -16.04
CA THR A 18 -20.51 16.21 -16.41
C THR A 18 -19.13 15.77 -15.92
N LEU A 19 -19.04 15.19 -14.72
CA LEU A 19 -17.77 14.62 -14.22
C LEU A 19 -17.25 13.50 -15.11
N GLY A 20 -18.09 12.60 -15.60
CA GLY A 20 -17.61 11.50 -16.46
C GLY A 20 -17.30 11.89 -17.90
N GLU A 21 -17.48 13.16 -18.29
CA GLU A 21 -16.93 13.69 -19.54
C GLU A 21 -15.45 14.08 -19.40
N LEU A 22 -14.94 14.16 -18.17
CA LEU A 22 -13.54 14.49 -17.92
C LEU A 22 -12.61 13.32 -18.31
N PRO A 23 -11.40 13.63 -18.80
CA PRO A 23 -10.33 12.65 -18.96
C PRO A 23 -9.98 11.93 -17.65
N ASP A 24 -9.64 10.64 -17.74
CA ASP A 24 -9.34 9.78 -16.59
C ASP A 24 -8.28 10.35 -15.64
N HIS A 25 -7.25 11.03 -16.15
CA HIS A 25 -6.21 11.61 -15.30
C HIS A 25 -6.74 12.75 -14.40
N LEU A 26 -7.72 13.53 -14.87
CA LEU A 26 -8.38 14.55 -14.05
C LEU A 26 -9.31 13.92 -13.02
N LEU A 27 -10.07 12.90 -13.44
CA LEU A 27 -10.90 12.11 -12.54
C LEU A 27 -10.07 11.48 -11.41
N ILE A 28 -8.91 10.92 -11.73
CA ILE A 28 -7.98 10.37 -10.73
C ILE A 28 -7.55 11.46 -9.75
N GLU A 29 -7.12 12.63 -10.21
CA GLU A 29 -6.70 13.73 -9.32
C GLU A 29 -7.83 14.21 -8.40
N ILE A 30 -9.07 14.21 -8.89
CA ILE A 30 -10.26 14.50 -8.09
C ILE A 30 -10.47 13.39 -7.05
N PHE A 31 -10.52 12.12 -7.47
CA PHE A 31 -10.80 10.99 -6.59
C PHE A 31 -9.77 10.83 -5.47
N ILE A 32 -8.48 11.02 -5.75
CA ILE A 32 -7.43 10.90 -4.71
C ILE A 32 -7.47 12.03 -3.67
N ARG A 33 -8.27 13.08 -3.89
CA ARG A 33 -8.52 14.16 -2.91
C ARG A 33 -9.70 13.85 -1.99
N ILE A 34 -10.55 12.91 -2.37
CA ILE A 34 -11.73 12.50 -1.61
C ILE A 34 -11.29 11.53 -0.49
N PRO A 35 -11.91 11.58 0.71
CA PRO A 35 -11.62 10.61 1.77
C PRO A 35 -11.76 9.15 1.32
N PHE A 36 -10.82 8.29 1.72
CA PHE A 36 -10.78 6.88 1.33
C PHE A 36 -12.09 6.12 1.62
N VAL A 37 -12.81 6.49 2.68
CA VAL A 37 -14.08 5.87 3.08
C VAL A 37 -15.17 5.98 2.01
N GLU A 38 -15.10 6.99 1.14
CA GLU A 38 -16.08 7.25 0.08
C GLU A 38 -15.72 6.54 -1.24
N TRP A 39 -14.52 5.97 -1.36
CA TRP A 39 -14.02 5.45 -2.63
C TRP A 39 -14.83 4.25 -3.14
N VAL A 40 -15.34 3.42 -2.23
CA VAL A 40 -16.21 2.30 -2.60
C VAL A 40 -17.51 2.81 -3.21
N GLN A 41 -18.08 3.88 -2.66
CA GLN A 41 -19.31 4.48 -3.17
C GLN A 41 -19.07 5.12 -4.54
N LEU A 42 -17.96 5.87 -4.69
CA LEU A 42 -17.56 6.45 -5.97
C LEU A 42 -17.39 5.38 -7.06
N ALA A 43 -16.71 4.28 -6.76
CA ALA A 43 -16.52 3.19 -7.72
C ALA A 43 -17.86 2.60 -8.21
N CYS A 44 -18.94 2.71 -7.43
CA CYS A 44 -20.26 2.21 -7.79
C CYS A 44 -21.10 3.18 -8.61
N VAL A 45 -20.73 4.46 -8.74
CA VAL A 45 -21.56 5.48 -9.42
C VAL A 45 -21.63 5.25 -10.93
N ARG A 46 -20.50 4.92 -11.57
CA ARG A 46 -20.42 4.70 -13.03
C ARG A 46 -19.40 3.61 -13.36
N LYS A 47 -19.67 2.89 -14.46
CA LYS A 47 -18.77 1.85 -14.98
C LYS A 47 -17.34 2.36 -15.23
N GLN A 48 -17.20 3.53 -15.87
CA GLN A 48 -15.91 4.16 -16.11
C GLN A 48 -15.13 4.36 -14.80
N TRP A 49 -15.78 4.82 -13.73
CA TRP A 49 -15.12 5.06 -12.45
C TRP A 49 -14.70 3.72 -11.83
N ALA A 50 -15.55 2.70 -11.90
CA ALA A 50 -15.18 1.35 -11.48
C ALA A 50 -13.92 0.85 -12.19
N ASP A 51 -13.79 1.11 -13.49
CA ASP A 51 -12.62 0.72 -14.28
C ASP A 51 -11.36 1.52 -13.85
N ILE A 52 -11.49 2.81 -13.55
CA ILE A 52 -10.41 3.63 -12.97
C ILE A 52 -9.96 3.06 -11.61
N PHE A 53 -10.89 2.69 -10.72
CA PHE A 53 -10.57 2.07 -9.41
C PHE A 53 -9.97 0.66 -9.51
N ARG A 54 -10.10 -0.01 -10.66
CA ARG A 54 -9.41 -1.28 -10.96
C ARG A 54 -8.01 -1.05 -11.53
N GLY A 55 -7.76 0.10 -12.16
CA GLY A 55 -6.49 0.45 -12.78
C GLY A 55 -5.40 0.84 -11.80
N GLU A 56 -4.15 0.57 -12.16
CA GLU A 56 -2.98 0.86 -11.30
C GLU A 56 -2.68 2.36 -11.14
N CYS A 57 -3.01 3.18 -12.14
CA CYS A 57 -2.70 4.62 -12.15
C CYS A 57 -3.31 5.36 -10.96
N LEU A 58 -4.57 5.06 -10.61
CA LEU A 58 -5.23 5.68 -9.46
C LEU A 58 -4.49 5.34 -8.17
N TRP A 59 -4.16 4.06 -7.97
CA TRP A 59 -3.50 3.61 -6.74
C TRP A 59 -2.06 4.11 -6.63
N GLN A 60 -1.33 4.22 -7.75
CA GLN A 60 0.00 4.84 -7.75
C GLN A 60 -0.07 6.32 -7.39
N ALA A 61 -0.99 7.07 -8.01
CA ALA A 61 -1.20 8.48 -7.69
C ALA A 61 -1.58 8.67 -6.21
N ALA A 62 -2.43 7.80 -5.68
CA ALA A 62 -2.81 7.79 -4.27
C ALA A 62 -1.61 7.54 -3.34
N ILE A 63 -0.73 6.58 -3.66
CA ILE A 63 0.49 6.33 -2.88
C ILE A 63 1.42 7.54 -2.91
N ILE A 64 1.68 8.11 -4.09
CA ILE A 64 2.55 9.28 -4.24
C ILE A 64 2.03 10.45 -3.42
N ARG A 65 0.72 10.69 -3.43
CA ARG A 65 0.08 11.77 -2.69
C ARG A 65 0.10 11.56 -1.17
N THR A 66 -0.32 10.39 -0.71
CA THR A 66 -0.54 10.12 0.72
C THR A 66 0.73 9.66 1.43
N PHE A 67 1.62 8.97 0.73
CA PHE A 67 2.83 8.34 1.27
C PHE A 67 4.05 8.59 0.36
N PRO A 68 4.46 9.85 0.16
CA PRO A 68 5.50 10.21 -0.81
C PRO A 68 6.83 9.49 -0.57
N PHE A 69 7.24 9.32 0.69
CA PHE A 69 8.46 8.58 1.05
C PHE A 69 8.35 7.08 0.75
N ALA A 70 7.16 6.50 0.93
CA ALA A 70 6.91 5.11 0.56
C ALA A 70 6.80 4.93 -0.96
N ALA A 71 6.44 5.97 -1.71
CA ALA A 71 6.41 5.93 -3.18
C ALA A 71 7.82 5.86 -3.79
N LEU A 72 8.81 6.52 -3.16
CA LEU A 72 10.20 6.56 -3.63
C LEU A 72 10.93 5.21 -3.51
N THR A 73 10.46 4.32 -2.63
CA THR A 73 11.08 3.00 -2.45
C THR A 73 10.66 2.06 -3.59
N LYS A 74 11.60 1.82 -4.52
CA LYS A 74 11.44 0.88 -5.65
C LYS A 74 11.17 -0.57 -5.20
N ARG A 75 11.60 -0.92 -3.99
CA ARG A 75 11.46 -2.24 -3.38
C ARG A 75 10.64 -2.12 -2.11
N TRP A 76 9.44 -2.71 -2.10
CA TRP A 76 8.70 -2.90 -0.86
C TRP A 76 9.44 -3.98 -0.05
N PRO A 77 9.80 -3.74 1.23
CA PRO A 77 10.58 -4.70 2.03
C PRO A 77 9.74 -5.90 2.52
N GLY A 78 8.44 -5.94 2.24
CA GLY A 78 7.53 -7.00 2.67
C GLY A 78 7.13 -7.97 1.55
N PRO A 79 6.33 -9.01 1.88
CA PRO A 79 5.95 -10.10 0.98
C PRO A 79 4.96 -9.70 -0.13
N ILE A 80 4.64 -8.42 -0.29
CA ILE A 80 3.72 -7.93 -1.33
C ILE A 80 4.51 -7.80 -2.64
N PRO A 81 4.24 -8.63 -3.67
CA PRO A 81 4.96 -8.55 -4.93
C PRO A 81 4.74 -7.20 -5.63
N GLN A 82 5.72 -6.82 -6.47
CA GLN A 82 5.65 -5.64 -7.32
C GLN A 82 4.43 -5.70 -8.27
N GLY A 83 3.81 -4.56 -8.57
CA GLY A 83 2.68 -4.46 -9.52
C GLY A 83 1.27 -4.56 -8.93
N LEU A 84 1.11 -4.37 -7.62
CA LEU A 84 -0.20 -4.36 -6.95
C LEU A 84 -0.35 -3.10 -6.09
N SER A 85 -0.36 -1.93 -6.74
CA SER A 85 -0.41 -0.62 -6.09
C SER A 85 -1.60 -0.52 -5.13
N LYS A 86 -2.73 -1.12 -5.49
CA LYS A 86 -3.89 -1.24 -4.59
C LYS A 86 -3.57 -1.94 -3.27
N ARG A 87 -2.88 -3.08 -3.31
CA ARG A 87 -2.49 -3.82 -2.09
C ARG A 87 -1.47 -3.04 -1.26
N ARG A 88 -0.52 -2.39 -1.93
CA ARG A 88 0.48 -1.53 -1.27
C ARG A 88 -0.17 -0.33 -0.58
N TYR A 89 -1.09 0.35 -1.26
CA TYR A 89 -1.87 1.45 -0.67
C TYR A 89 -2.69 0.97 0.53
N ALA A 90 -3.38 -0.17 0.42
CA ALA A 90 -4.16 -0.73 1.52
C ALA A 90 -3.27 -1.06 2.73
N ALA A 91 -2.11 -1.68 2.52
CA ALA A 91 -1.15 -1.97 3.59
C ALA A 91 -0.66 -0.68 4.26
N LEU A 92 -0.25 0.33 3.49
CA LEU A 92 0.17 1.64 4.01
C LEU A 92 -0.94 2.34 4.79
N HIS A 93 -2.16 2.33 4.25
CA HIS A 93 -3.32 2.97 4.84
C HIS A 93 -3.69 2.34 6.19
N VAL A 94 -3.73 1.00 6.27
CA VAL A 94 -3.99 0.26 7.51
C VAL A 94 -2.86 0.50 8.51
N SER A 95 -1.60 0.41 8.10
CA SER A 95 -0.45 0.66 8.98
C SER A 95 -0.46 2.07 9.58
N LYS A 96 -0.84 3.10 8.80
CA LYS A 96 -0.99 4.46 9.30
C LYS A 96 -2.06 4.55 10.41
N HIS A 97 -3.18 3.84 10.26
CA HIS A 97 -4.29 3.90 11.22
C HIS A 97 -4.04 3.09 12.48
N ILE A 98 -3.35 1.94 12.38
CA ILE A 98 -3.05 1.09 13.54
C ILE A 98 -1.90 1.68 14.37
N PHE A 99 -0.87 2.21 13.72
CA PHE A 99 0.37 2.56 14.40
C PHE A 99 0.67 4.07 14.44
N GLY A 100 -0.19 4.90 13.85
CA GLY A 100 -0.07 6.37 13.84
C GLY A 100 1.06 6.93 12.97
N LYS A 101 2.23 6.28 12.95
CA LYS A 101 3.43 6.71 12.22
C LYS A 101 4.16 5.52 11.60
N ILE A 102 4.20 5.47 10.27
CA ILE A 102 4.83 4.37 9.52
C ILE A 102 6.34 4.32 9.77
N ASP A 103 6.99 5.48 9.93
CA ASP A 103 8.43 5.56 10.25
C ASP A 103 8.76 4.93 11.61
N GLU A 104 7.83 4.98 12.56
CA GLU A 104 7.98 4.40 13.89
C GLU A 104 7.91 2.87 13.85
N ILE A 105 7.00 2.29 13.04
CA ILE A 105 6.99 0.83 12.78
C ILE A 105 8.29 0.39 12.14
N VAL A 106 8.80 1.13 11.15
CA VAL A 106 10.08 0.78 10.49
C VAL A 106 11.21 0.83 11.51
N GLY A 107 11.22 1.85 12.39
CA GLY A 107 12.15 1.93 13.52
C GLY A 107 12.04 0.74 14.47
N HIS A 108 10.83 0.38 14.91
CA HIS A 108 10.63 -0.76 15.81
C HIS A 108 10.93 -2.10 15.16
N THR A 109 10.58 -2.28 13.88
CA THR A 109 10.90 -3.48 13.11
C THR A 109 12.41 -3.61 12.93
N TYR A 110 13.10 -2.50 12.62
CA TYR A 110 14.55 -2.47 12.53
C TYR A 110 15.21 -2.79 13.88
N LEU A 111 14.77 -2.18 14.98
CA LEU A 111 15.30 -2.45 16.32
C LEU A 111 15.04 -3.90 16.77
N PHE A 112 13.85 -4.42 16.52
CA PHE A 112 13.49 -5.80 16.81
C PHE A 112 14.35 -6.78 16.00
N LEU A 113 14.46 -6.59 14.68
CA LEU A 113 15.32 -7.44 13.84
C LEU A 113 16.79 -7.35 14.26
N ARG A 114 17.27 -6.16 14.61
CA ARG A 114 18.62 -5.97 15.15
C ARG A 114 18.81 -6.75 16.45
N GLU A 115 17.88 -6.65 17.40
CA GLU A 115 17.94 -7.37 18.68
C GLU A 115 17.87 -8.89 18.49
N GLN A 116 17.08 -9.38 17.52
CA GLN A 116 17.05 -10.82 17.16
C GLN A 116 18.35 -11.28 16.49
N LEU A 117 18.98 -10.44 15.65
CA LEU A 117 20.26 -10.75 15.04
C LEU A 117 21.43 -10.70 16.04
N GLU A 118 21.37 -9.80 17.01
CA GLU A 118 22.32 -9.72 18.13
C GLU A 118 22.13 -10.87 19.15
N ARG A 119 20.91 -11.40 19.27
CA ARG A 119 20.58 -12.60 20.08
C ARG A 119 20.75 -13.92 19.34
N SER A 120 20.88 -13.90 18.01
CA SER A 120 21.26 -15.09 17.23
C SER A 120 22.67 -15.49 17.69
N PRO A 121 22.88 -16.72 18.19
CA PRO A 121 24.20 -17.12 18.63
C PRO A 121 25.10 -17.14 17.40
N VAL A 122 25.98 -16.13 17.30
CA VAL A 122 27.30 -16.37 16.71
C VAL A 122 27.80 -17.65 17.40
N PRO A 123 28.19 -18.71 16.69
CA PRO A 123 29.03 -19.71 17.30
C PRO A 123 30.46 -19.20 17.23
N PRO A 124 31.15 -18.91 18.36
CA PRO A 124 32.60 -18.88 18.36
C PRO A 124 33.15 -20.09 19.15
N PRO A 125 34.38 -20.55 18.89
CA PRO A 125 35.11 -20.62 17.62
C PRO A 125 35.12 -22.09 17.14
N SER A 126 35.35 -22.33 15.84
CA SER A 126 35.72 -23.67 15.37
C SER A 126 36.98 -24.10 16.11
N GLY A 127 36.82 -25.00 17.08
CA GLY A 127 37.91 -25.54 17.86
C GLY A 127 38.92 -26.21 16.94
N ILE A 128 40.18 -25.83 17.14
CA ILE A 128 41.33 -26.74 17.08
C ILE A 128 41.37 -27.57 15.79
N LEU A 129 41.99 -27.00 14.75
CA LEU A 129 42.68 -27.80 13.74
C LEU A 129 43.86 -28.50 14.44
N HIS A 130 43.59 -29.61 15.15
CA HIS A 130 44.65 -30.54 15.51
C HIS A 130 44.97 -31.31 14.24
N GLY A 131 46.14 -31.03 13.67
CA GLY A 131 46.67 -31.81 12.57
C GLY A 131 46.72 -33.29 12.94
N THR A 132 46.73 -34.12 11.90
CA THR A 132 47.10 -35.54 11.83
C THR A 132 45.98 -36.41 11.27
N ILE A 133 45.94 -36.55 9.94
CA ILE A 133 45.44 -37.77 9.31
C ILE A 133 46.67 -38.69 9.17
N ILE A 134 46.87 -39.57 10.15
CA ILE A 134 47.66 -40.80 9.98
C ILE A 134 46.70 -41.86 9.42
N GLY A 135 47.16 -42.59 8.41
CA GLY A 135 46.35 -43.45 7.56
C GLY A 135 45.79 -44.71 8.22
N LEU A 136 44.90 -45.37 7.46
CA LEU A 136 44.47 -46.74 7.70
C LEU A 136 44.62 -47.53 6.39
N GLN A 137 45.57 -48.47 6.40
CA GLN A 137 45.57 -49.64 5.54
C GLN A 137 44.47 -50.61 5.99
N SER A 138 43.90 -51.34 5.04
CA SER A 138 43.73 -52.79 5.14
C SER A 138 43.93 -53.42 3.77
#